data_AF-A0A352MXI6-F1
#
_entry.id   AF-A0A352MXI6-F1
#
_cell.length_a   1.000
_cell.length_b   1.000
_cell.length_c   1.000
_cell.angle_alpha   90.00
_cell.angle_beta   90.00
_cell.angle_gamma   90.00
#
_symmetry.space_group_name_H-M   'P 1'
#
loop_
_entity.id
_entity.type
_entity.pdbx_description
1 polymer ?
#
loop_
_entity_poly.entity_id
_entity_poly.type
_entity_poly.pdbx_seq_one_letter_code
_entity_poly.pdbx_strand_id
1 'polypeptide(L)'
;MKFKRKKVNTETEELVYRFNSFDDFCNFTNYINNANIKSINLASKSIILYKYKGLYYLVFSHINPDYKYNKKLFSLLTEFSTYQNNPELFSRKLCECGEVIIKNNAIKICQKYFIKKL
;
A
#
# COMPACT_ATOMS: atom_id res chain seq x y z
N MET A 1 30.32 -25.81 -14.13
CA MET A 1 29.55 -25.58 -12.89
C MET A 1 28.16 -25.06 -13.27
N LYS A 2 27.09 -25.85 -13.10
CA LYS A 2 25.71 -25.40 -13.38
C LYS A 2 25.13 -24.80 -12.10
N PHE A 3 24.99 -23.49 -12.04
CA PHE A 3 24.27 -22.83 -10.95
C PHE A 3 22.76 -23.06 -11.15
N LYS A 4 22.17 -23.97 -10.37
CA LYS A 4 20.72 -23.99 -10.19
C LYS A 4 20.33 -22.70 -9.47
N ARG A 5 19.69 -21.77 -10.18
CA ARG A 5 19.07 -20.59 -9.56
C ARG A 5 18.07 -21.07 -8.50
N LYS A 6 18.20 -20.60 -7.27
CA LYS A 6 17.19 -20.77 -6.21
C LYS A 6 15.87 -20.24 -6.79
N LYS A 7 14.82 -21.07 -6.87
CA LYS A 7 13.46 -20.56 -7.12
C LYS A 7 13.12 -19.69 -5.92
N VAL A 8 13.10 -18.37 -6.13
CA VAL A 8 12.54 -17.43 -5.17
C VAL A 8 11.04 -17.68 -5.19
N ASN A 9 10.46 -18.06 -4.05
CA ASN A 9 9.01 -18.16 -3.92
C ASN A 9 8.40 -16.78 -4.20
N THR A 10 7.68 -16.65 -5.31
CA THR A 10 7.03 -15.43 -5.80
C THR A 10 5.63 -15.22 -5.20
N GLU A 11 5.40 -15.64 -3.95
CA GLU A 11 4.08 -15.56 -3.29
C GLU A 11 3.99 -14.45 -2.23
N THR A 12 5.07 -13.70 -2.01
CA THR A 12 5.21 -12.71 -0.92
C THR A 12 5.64 -11.33 -1.44
N GLU A 13 4.99 -10.83 -2.49
CA GLU A 13 5.24 -9.44 -2.90
C GLU A 13 4.50 -8.50 -1.96
N GLU A 14 5.23 -8.05 -0.94
CA GLU A 14 4.87 -6.82 -0.24
C GLU A 14 5.15 -5.62 -1.14
N LEU A 15 4.26 -4.64 -1.12
CA LEU A 15 4.56 -3.31 -1.67
C LEU A 15 4.45 -2.29 -0.56
N VAL A 16 5.39 -1.35 -0.55
CA VAL A 16 5.44 -0.27 0.43
C VAL A 16 5.56 1.06 -0.31
N TYR A 17 4.63 1.97 -0.02
CA TYR A 17 4.56 3.30 -0.61
C TYR A 17 4.59 4.36 0.47
N ARG A 18 5.44 5.37 0.30
CA ARG A 18 5.70 6.44 1.26
C ARG A 18 5.02 7.75 0.84
N PHE A 19 4.29 8.34 1.76
CA PHE A 19 3.69 9.66 1.70
C PHE A 19 4.40 10.61 2.67
N ASN A 20 4.51 11.90 2.33
CA ASN A 20 5.20 12.87 3.18
C ASN A 20 4.33 13.30 4.36
N SER A 21 3.02 13.34 4.17
CA SER A 21 2.04 13.68 5.19
C SER A 21 0.83 12.73 5.19
N PHE A 22 0.00 12.82 6.23
CA PHE A 22 -1.29 12.13 6.25
C PHE A 22 -2.25 12.72 5.21
N ASP A 23 -2.16 14.02 4.96
CA ASP A 23 -2.99 14.71 3.97
C ASP A 23 -2.69 14.24 2.54
N ASP A 24 -1.42 13.93 2.22
CA ASP A 24 -1.05 13.33 0.93
C ASP A 24 -1.73 11.97 0.74
N PHE A 25 -1.77 11.16 1.80
CA PHE A 25 -2.48 9.89 1.79
C PHE A 25 -4.00 10.11 1.64
N CYS A 26 -4.60 11.05 2.37
CA CYS A 26 -6.00 11.42 2.20
C CYS A 26 -6.32 11.82 0.74
N ASN A 27 -5.49 12.69 0.15
CA ASN A 27 -5.62 13.14 -1.24
C ASN A 27 -5.57 11.97 -2.22
N PHE A 28 -4.62 11.04 -2.05
CA PHE A 28 -4.56 9.81 -2.83
C PHE A 28 -5.85 9.00 -2.70
N THR A 29 -6.33 8.76 -1.47
CA THR A 29 -7.53 7.95 -1.26
C THR A 29 -8.80 8.61 -1.84
N ASN A 30 -8.85 9.94 -1.88
CA ASN A 30 -9.92 10.71 -2.53
C ASN A 30 -9.87 10.57 -4.04
N TYR A 31 -8.69 10.68 -4.63
CA TYR A 31 -8.52 10.45 -6.06
C TYR A 31 -8.95 9.03 -6.46
N ILE A 32 -8.55 8.01 -5.69
CA ILE A 32 -8.96 6.62 -5.91
C ILE A 32 -10.48 6.46 -5.87
N ASN A 33 -11.16 7.13 -4.92
CA ASN A 33 -12.61 7.10 -4.82
C ASN A 33 -13.29 7.63 -6.09
N ASN A 34 -12.70 8.67 -6.70
CA ASN A 34 -13.21 9.28 -7.94
C ASN A 34 -12.75 8.56 -9.22
N ALA A 35 -11.69 7.75 -9.16
CA ALA A 35 -11.08 7.07 -10.30
C ALA A 35 -11.79 5.77 -10.73
N ASN A 36 -13.00 5.48 -10.23
CA ASN A 36 -13.77 4.26 -10.53
C ASN A 36 -13.04 2.94 -10.19
N ILE A 37 -12.13 2.95 -9.21
CA ILE A 37 -11.48 1.73 -8.70
C ILE A 37 -12.39 1.11 -7.63
N LYS A 38 -12.97 -0.04 -7.93
CA LYS A 38 -13.95 -0.71 -7.08
C LYS A 38 -13.33 -1.82 -6.25
N SER A 39 -13.86 -2.06 -5.05
CA SER A 39 -13.48 -3.20 -4.20
C SER A 39 -11.97 -3.29 -3.93
N ILE A 40 -11.36 -2.17 -3.54
CA ILE A 40 -9.90 -2.06 -3.34
C ILE A 40 -9.33 -3.03 -2.30
N ASN A 41 -10.16 -3.48 -1.36
CA ASN A 41 -9.82 -4.52 -0.41
C ASN A 41 -9.54 -5.90 -1.06
N LEU A 42 -9.84 -6.07 -2.35
CA LEU A 42 -9.49 -7.27 -3.11
C LEU A 42 -8.08 -7.22 -3.72
N ALA A 43 -7.41 -6.05 -3.68
CA ALA A 43 -6.05 -5.89 -4.21
C ALA A 43 -4.99 -6.65 -3.41
N SER A 44 -5.27 -6.91 -2.12
CA SER A 44 -4.31 -7.49 -1.18
C SER A 44 -5.05 -8.04 0.05
N LYS A 45 -4.51 -9.06 0.72
CA LYS A 45 -5.09 -9.56 1.98
C LYS A 45 -5.02 -8.53 3.11
N SER A 46 -3.98 -7.69 3.08
CA SER A 46 -3.76 -6.64 4.07
C SER A 46 -3.35 -5.34 3.41
N ILE A 47 -3.96 -4.25 3.86
CA ILE A 47 -3.60 -2.88 3.45
C ILE A 47 -3.55 -2.01 4.71
N ILE A 48 -2.34 -1.70 5.20
CA ILE A 48 -2.12 -1.02 6.49
C ILE A 48 -1.38 0.30 6.26
N LEU A 49 -1.78 1.35 6.97
CA LEU A 49 -1.06 2.60 7.03
C LEU A 49 -0.26 2.68 8.34
N TYR A 50 1.06 2.81 8.21
CA TYR A 50 1.98 3.06 9.31
C TYR A 50 2.46 4.50 9.30
N LYS A 51 2.91 4.99 10.46
CA LYS A 51 3.72 6.19 10.61
C LYS A 51 5.08 5.80 11.16
N TYR A 52 6.14 6.30 10.55
CA TYR A 52 7.50 6.03 10.98
C TYR A 52 8.39 7.22 10.63
N LYS A 53 9.15 7.72 11.61
CA LYS A 53 10.03 8.90 11.47
C LYS A 53 9.33 10.11 10.82
N GLY A 54 8.09 10.39 11.21
CA GLY A 54 7.31 11.53 10.72
C GLY A 54 6.68 11.35 9.34
N LEU A 55 6.93 10.24 8.65
CA LEU A 55 6.39 9.94 7.33
C LEU A 55 5.35 8.81 7.41
N TYR A 56 4.52 8.69 6.38
CA TYR A 56 3.43 7.73 6.32
C TYR A 56 3.71 6.65 5.27
N TYR A 57 3.43 5.39 5.61
CA TYR A 57 3.77 4.24 4.78
C TYR A 57 2.56 3.34 4.60
N LEU A 58 2.11 3.19 3.37
CA LEU A 58 1.04 2.28 2.99
C LEU A 58 1.66 0.95 2.56
N VAL A 59 1.32 -0.11 3.28
CA VAL A 59 1.84 -1.47 3.07
C VAL A 59 0.72 -2.35 2.52
N PHE A 60 0.96 -2.97 1.38
CA PHE A 60 0.14 -4.05 0.83
C PHE A 60 0.86 -5.38 1.09
N SER A 61 0.22 -6.31 1.79
CA SER A 61 0.79 -7.64 2.07
C SER A 61 -0.09 -8.75 1.51
N HIS A 62 0.53 -9.69 0.79
CA HIS A 62 -0.14 -10.75 0.02
C HIS A 62 -1.04 -10.18 -1.07
N ILE A 63 -0.40 -9.53 -2.05
CA ILE A 63 -1.08 -8.94 -3.21
C ILE A 63 -1.80 -10.01 -4.00
N ASN A 64 -3.01 -9.67 -4.42
CA ASN A 64 -3.80 -10.49 -5.31
C ASN A 64 -3.47 -10.10 -6.76
N PRO A 65 -2.73 -10.93 -7.53
CA PRO A 65 -2.35 -10.59 -8.90
C PRO A 65 -3.56 -10.46 -9.84
N ASP A 66 -4.67 -11.15 -9.53
CA ASP A 66 -5.88 -11.21 -10.36
C ASP A 66 -6.81 -10.00 -10.15
N TYR A 67 -6.47 -9.08 -9.23
CA TYR A 67 -7.27 -7.89 -9.04
C TYR A 67 -7.23 -6.99 -10.28
N LYS A 68 -8.37 -6.89 -10.97
CA LYS A 68 -8.57 -6.19 -12.24
C LYS A 68 -7.96 -4.78 -12.30
N TYR A 69 -7.93 -4.05 -11.19
CA TYR A 69 -7.48 -2.66 -11.15
C TYR A 69 -6.04 -2.49 -10.67
N ASN A 70 -5.27 -3.56 -10.46
CA ASN A 70 -3.88 -3.50 -9.98
C ASN A 70 -3.01 -2.50 -10.74
N LYS A 71 -2.96 -2.61 -12.07
CA LYS A 71 -2.14 -1.71 -12.92
C LYS A 71 -2.49 -0.24 -12.69
N LYS A 72 -3.79 0.07 -12.66
CA LYS A 72 -4.27 1.45 -12.44
C LYS A 72 -3.97 1.91 -11.02
N LEU A 73 -4.22 1.08 -10.02
CA LEU A 73 -3.98 1.39 -8.61
C LEU A 73 -2.50 1.69 -8.35
N PHE A 74 -1.59 0.84 -8.82
CA PHE A 74 -0.16 1.02 -8.57
C PHE A 74 0.44 2.17 -9.40
N SER A 75 -0.06 2.44 -10.60
CA SER A 75 0.29 3.65 -11.36
C SER A 75 -0.08 4.92 -10.57
N LEU A 76 -1.32 4.98 -10.06
CA LEU A 76 -1.75 6.11 -9.25
C LEU A 76 -0.96 6.22 -7.95
N LEU A 77 -0.61 5.10 -7.31
CA LEU A 77 0.27 5.16 -6.15
C LEU A 77 1.62 5.81 -6.47
N THR A 78 2.23 5.50 -7.61
CA THR A 78 3.50 6.12 -8.00
C THR A 78 3.40 7.62 -8.32
N GLU A 79 2.21 8.12 -8.66
CA GLU A 79 1.97 9.56 -8.88
C GLU A 79 1.83 10.32 -7.55
N PHE A 80 1.27 9.70 -6.52
CA PHE A 80 0.97 10.35 -5.23
C PHE A 80 1.99 10.01 -4.12
N SER A 81 2.88 9.06 -4.35
CA SER A 81 3.76 8.52 -3.32
C SER A 81 5.07 7.99 -3.89
N THR A 82 6.05 7.78 -3.02
CA THR A 82 7.34 7.19 -3.41
C THR A 82 7.34 5.70 -3.10
N TYR A 83 7.64 4.86 -4.08
CA TYR A 83 7.87 3.42 -3.84
C TYR A 83 9.10 3.20 -2.96
N GLN A 84 9.00 2.31 -1.98
CA GLN A 84 10.06 1.99 -1.05
C GLN A 84 10.82 0.72 -1.49
N ASN A 85 12.13 0.85 -1.65
CA ASN A 85 13.01 -0.28 -1.99
C ASN A 85 13.05 -1.33 -0.88
N ASN A 86 13.20 -2.60 -1.28
CA ASN A 86 13.20 -3.77 -0.40
C ASN A 86 11.93 -3.82 0.49
N PRO A 87 10.73 -3.86 -0.11
CA PRO A 87 9.48 -3.68 0.60
C PRO A 87 9.26 -4.72 1.70
N GLU A 88 9.67 -5.97 1.53
CA GLU A 88 9.53 -7.03 2.54
C GLU A 88 10.41 -6.79 3.78
N LEU A 89 11.64 -6.30 3.60
CA LEU A 89 12.49 -5.97 4.75
C LEU A 89 11.96 -4.71 5.45
N PHE A 90 11.49 -3.74 4.66
CA PHE A 90 10.98 -2.49 5.19
C PHE A 90 9.63 -2.66 5.91
N SER A 91 8.74 -3.52 5.42
CA SER A 91 7.48 -3.84 6.07
C SER A 91 7.68 -4.49 7.44
N ARG A 92 8.64 -5.42 7.58
CA ARG A 92 9.02 -6.02 8.87
C ARG A 92 9.51 -4.95 9.85
N LYS A 93 10.35 -4.03 9.37
CA LYS A 93 10.79 -2.88 10.17
C LYS A 93 9.64 -1.97 10.60
N LEU A 94 8.66 -1.72 9.72
CA LEU A 94 7.45 -0.96 10.08
C LEU A 94 6.59 -1.71 11.09
N CYS A 95 6.51 -3.04 11.00
CA CYS A 95 5.78 -3.87 11.96
C CYS A 95 6.39 -3.78 13.37
N GLU A 96 7.73 -3.75 13.45
CA GLU A 96 8.47 -3.71 14.72
C GLU A 96 8.57 -2.31 15.33
N CYS A 97 8.78 -1.29 14.49
CA CYS A 97 9.16 0.05 14.95
C CYS A 97 8.21 1.17 14.49
N GLY A 98 7.25 0.87 13.62
CA GLY A 98 6.27 1.82 13.12
C GLY A 98 5.03 1.88 14.00
N GLU A 99 4.40 3.04 14.04
CA GLU A 99 3.09 3.22 14.65
C GLU A 99 2.00 2.85 13.62
N VAL A 100 1.04 2.01 14.00
CA VAL A 100 -0.10 1.69 13.12
C VAL A 100 -1.13 2.82 13.22
N ILE A 101 -1.33 3.56 12.13
CA ILE A 101 -2.32 4.66 12.07
C ILE A 101 -3.68 4.12 11.62
N ILE A 102 -3.70 3.26 10.59
CA ILE A 102 -4.93 2.60 10.13
C ILE A 102 -4.66 1.13 9.88
N LYS A 103 -5.28 0.27 10.69
CA LYS A 103 -5.14 -1.18 10.61
C LYS A 103 -6.12 -1.78 9.60
N ASN A 104 -5.57 -2.41 8.57
CA ASN A 104 -6.24 -3.13 7.49
C ASN A 104 -7.30 -2.31 6.73
N ASN A 105 -7.47 -2.57 5.43
CA ASN A 105 -8.36 -1.78 4.57
C ASN A 105 -8.11 -0.26 4.65
N ALA A 106 -6.86 0.17 4.85
CA ALA A 106 -6.53 1.55 5.20
C ALA A 106 -7.14 2.58 4.24
N ILE A 107 -7.14 2.30 2.94
CA ILE A 107 -7.73 3.18 1.92
C ILE A 107 -9.25 3.36 2.12
N LYS A 108 -9.97 2.26 2.37
CA LYS A 108 -11.43 2.29 2.56
C LYS A 108 -11.82 2.99 3.85
N ILE A 109 -11.06 2.78 4.93
CA ILE A 109 -11.27 3.46 6.20
C ILE A 109 -11.01 4.96 6.04
N CYS A 110 -9.92 5.33 5.37
CA CYS A 110 -9.62 6.72 5.06
C CYS A 110 -10.77 7.39 4.30
N GLN A 111 -11.24 6.76 3.23
CA GLN A 111 -12.37 7.23 2.43
C GLN A 111 -13.66 7.42 3.25
N LYS A 112 -13.89 6.57 4.24
CA LYS A 112 -15.11 6.62 5.06
C LYS A 112 -15.09 7.76 6.10
N TYR A 113 -13.94 8.00 6.72
CA TYR A 113 -13.87 8.87 7.92
C TYR A 113 -13.16 10.21 7.68
N PHE A 114 -12.29 10.30 6.68
CA PHE A 114 -11.40 11.46 6.51
C PHE A 114 -11.68 12.22 5.21
N ILE A 115 -12.45 11.65 4.28
CA ILE A 115 -12.91 12.35 3.09
C ILE A 115 -14.30 12.89 3.36
N LYS A 116 -14.44 14.22 3.36
CA LYS A 116 -15.76 14.86 3.39
C LYS A 116 -16.52 14.46 2.13
N LYS A 117 -17.74 13.93 2.31
CA LYS A 117 -18.73 13.95 1.24
C LYS A 117 -19.09 15.42 1.02
N LEU A 118 -18.50 16.02 -0.02
CA LEU A 118 -19.03 17.24 -0.59
C LEU A 118 -20.35 16.92 -1.30
#